data_AF-A0A182EK15-F1
#
_entry.id   AF-A0A182EK15-F1
#
_cell.length_a   1.000
_cell.length_b   1.000
_cell.length_c   1.000
_cell.angle_alpha   90.00
_cell.angle_beta   90.00
_cell.angle_gamma   90.00
#
_symmetry.space_group_name_H-M   'P 1'
#
loop_
_entity.id
_entity.type
_entity.pdbx_description
1 polymer ?
#
loop_
_entity_poly.entity_id
_entity_poly.type
_entity_poly.pdbx_seq_one_letter_code
_entity_poly.pdbx_strand_id
1 'polypeptide(L)'
;MPFSRRGFLPSIFIRKDSDNIQHFLNSEGSISQAAWFELGSSSSLSTRIKAMKQLESIVKSRRLQISTVEALYHETKDLYEMDEAKESFLKTFITLTEYQLDQLGLAMRDTFFSLIRSMGLSDLSLEWFIALSMNGDKVTGFEYDFMNLQLSWLREVLDLHTMGHRHAVRVLQLIQQTIKTNAGFITNSEIDDVVHNVCFRICRKADHLTYECLLLLEIILKHGRIPDTKLLVLITTLCSIMNEEKWGPTAWNIMRDLLESHYGHNVIKLILDLLRSSANCPKIQVLVGAIYCVHTALWSRQHIDNLRCHPSVALRSMLPAMEAGPQVVNEVLIAVWRLLSANGKNLQQLSWHCILQLLKQALRLCEQMLWKEKINEQRSRVHHLLSVIENLYHDGDYAGSPEVLFSLIESCIDERPVPSVIALFDYRVSCLDPFTSNWLHTLQQLVQKHLQDNHPVAV
;
A
#
# COMPACT_ATOMS: atom_id res chain seq x y z
N MET A 1 32.64 -12.53 -1.04
CA MET A 1 33.74 -13.35 -0.45
C MET A 1 33.18 -14.14 0.71
N PRO A 2 33.21 -15.48 0.71
CA PRO A 2 32.60 -16.28 1.76
C PRO A 2 33.63 -16.69 2.82
N PHE A 3 33.30 -16.44 4.09
CA PHE A 3 34.03 -17.00 5.22
C PHE A 3 33.44 -18.36 5.60
N SER A 4 34.29 -19.38 5.46
CA SER A 4 34.13 -20.73 5.99
C SER A 4 34.21 -20.72 7.52
N ARG A 5 33.26 -21.38 8.20
CA ARG A 5 33.48 -21.95 9.55
C ARG A 5 33.07 -23.43 9.56
N ARG A 6 34.09 -24.29 9.64
CA ARG A 6 34.01 -25.72 10.01
C ARG A 6 34.13 -25.85 11.54
N GLY A 7 33.51 -26.91 12.07
CA GLY A 7 33.70 -27.48 13.42
C GLY A 7 32.63 -27.02 14.41
N PHE A 8 31.87 -27.86 15.12
CA PHE A 8 32.16 -29.19 15.67
C PHE A 8 30.85 -30.02 15.78
N LEU A 9 30.94 -31.32 15.50
CA LEU A 9 29.89 -32.32 15.75
C LEU A 9 29.81 -32.66 17.26
N PRO A 10 28.60 -32.85 17.84
CA PRO A 10 28.42 -33.72 18.99
C PRO A 10 27.98 -35.11 18.49
N SER A 11 28.94 -35.97 18.23
CA SER A 11 28.78 -37.36 17.75
C SER A 11 28.27 -38.34 18.83
N ILE A 12 27.47 -37.89 19.81
CA ILE A 12 27.07 -38.71 20.96
C ILE A 12 25.55 -38.98 21.04
N PHE A 13 24.71 -38.29 20.25
CA PHE A 13 23.25 -38.51 20.25
C PHE A 13 22.69 -39.33 19.07
N ILE A 14 23.51 -39.71 18.09
CA ILE A 14 23.02 -40.39 16.86
C ILE A 14 22.90 -41.93 17.04
N ARG A 15 23.62 -42.52 17.99
CA ARG A 15 23.78 -43.99 18.07
C ARG A 15 22.56 -44.78 18.55
N LYS A 16 21.56 -44.15 19.15
CA LYS A 16 20.39 -44.88 19.70
C LYS A 16 19.21 -44.99 18.72
N ASP A 17 19.08 -44.04 17.80
CA ASP A 17 18.06 -44.09 16.73
C ASP A 17 18.50 -44.93 15.54
N SER A 18 19.82 -45.08 15.31
CA SER A 18 20.37 -45.83 14.18
C SER A 18 19.99 -47.32 14.18
N ASP A 19 19.89 -47.95 15.35
CA ASP A 19 19.61 -49.38 15.46
C ASP A 19 18.13 -49.71 15.19
N ASN A 20 17.21 -48.76 15.41
CA ASN A 20 15.77 -48.91 15.17
C ASN A 20 15.35 -48.66 13.71
N ILE A 21 16.24 -48.23 12.82
CA ILE A 21 15.91 -47.92 11.42
C ILE A 21 16.52 -48.96 10.47
N GLN A 22 17.47 -49.78 10.94
CA GLN A 22 18.14 -50.79 10.10
C GLN A 22 17.19 -51.79 9.43
N HIS A 23 16.08 -52.15 10.07
CA HIS A 23 15.10 -53.09 9.49
C HIS A 23 14.23 -52.47 8.40
N PHE A 24 14.19 -51.14 8.26
CA PHE A 24 13.50 -50.46 7.16
C PHE A 24 14.36 -50.36 5.88
N LEU A 25 15.67 -50.62 5.99
CA LEU A 25 16.63 -50.49 4.89
C LEU A 25 16.66 -51.80 4.09
N ASN A 26 16.05 -51.84 2.89
CA ASN A 26 16.45 -52.83 1.87
C ASN A 26 16.06 -52.48 0.42
N SER A 27 16.91 -52.91 -0.53
CA SER A 27 16.86 -52.80 -2.01
C SER A 27 16.76 -51.39 -2.61
N GLU A 28 17.49 -51.13 -3.71
CA GLU A 28 17.61 -49.82 -4.39
C GLU A 28 16.25 -49.13 -4.61
N GLY A 29 16.03 -48.01 -3.91
CA GLY A 29 14.86 -47.15 -4.09
C GLY A 29 13.58 -47.48 -3.31
N SER A 30 13.48 -48.62 -2.62
CA SER A 30 12.26 -49.02 -1.88
C SER A 30 12.48 -49.19 -0.36
N ILE A 31 11.41 -49.39 0.41
CA ILE A 31 11.46 -49.79 1.83
C ILE A 31 11.44 -51.31 1.98
N SER A 32 11.88 -51.82 3.13
CA SER A 32 11.91 -53.27 3.39
C SER A 32 10.52 -53.90 3.42
N GLN A 33 10.43 -55.22 3.21
CA GLN A 33 9.17 -55.95 3.28
C GLN A 33 8.57 -55.94 4.70
N ALA A 34 9.41 -55.93 5.74
CA ALA A 34 8.97 -55.78 7.12
C ALA A 34 8.31 -54.40 7.35
N ALA A 35 8.92 -53.34 6.80
CA ALA A 35 8.35 -52.00 6.86
C ALA A 35 6.98 -51.90 6.16
N TRP A 36 6.84 -52.53 4.99
CA TRP A 36 5.54 -52.63 4.31
C TRP A 36 4.48 -53.33 5.17
N PHE A 37 4.84 -54.43 5.82
CA PHE A 37 3.92 -55.16 6.69
C PHE A 37 3.51 -54.33 7.92
N GLU A 38 4.46 -53.63 8.54
CA GLU A 38 4.21 -52.76 9.69
C GLU A 38 3.33 -51.55 9.36
N LEU A 39 3.44 -51.03 8.14
CA LEU A 39 2.61 -49.92 7.63
C LEU A 39 1.21 -50.37 7.17
N GLY A 40 1.08 -51.62 6.77
CA GLY A 40 -0.15 -52.14 6.16
C GLY A 40 -1.33 -52.23 7.13
N SER A 41 -2.54 -52.29 6.56
CA SER A 41 -3.80 -52.30 7.32
C SER A 41 -3.98 -53.50 8.26
N SER A 42 -3.19 -54.57 8.07
CA SER A 42 -3.19 -55.75 8.95
C SER A 42 -2.48 -55.50 10.29
N SER A 43 -1.67 -54.46 10.39
CA SER A 43 -0.90 -54.14 11.60
C SER A 43 -1.72 -53.29 12.58
N SER A 44 -1.38 -53.39 13.87
CA SER A 44 -2.03 -52.59 14.90
C SER A 44 -1.78 -51.09 14.70
N LEU A 45 -2.73 -50.23 15.10
CA LEU A 45 -2.61 -48.78 14.93
C LEU A 45 -1.32 -48.21 15.55
N SER A 46 -0.93 -48.70 16.73
CA SER A 46 0.29 -48.27 17.42
C SER A 46 1.55 -48.67 16.64
N THR A 47 1.57 -49.87 16.04
CA THR A 47 2.63 -50.32 15.13
C THR A 47 2.72 -49.41 13.90
N ARG A 48 1.58 -49.12 13.27
CA ARG A 48 1.53 -48.27 12.06
C ARG A 48 2.02 -46.85 12.35
N ILE A 49 1.59 -46.24 13.46
CA ILE A 49 2.06 -44.90 13.88
C ILE A 49 3.58 -44.91 14.14
N LYS A 50 4.11 -45.95 14.77
CA LYS A 50 5.56 -46.09 14.99
C LYS A 50 6.31 -46.22 13.66
N ALA A 51 5.78 -47.02 12.73
CA ALA A 51 6.35 -47.20 11.40
C ALA A 51 6.33 -45.89 10.58
N MET A 52 5.27 -45.09 10.67
CA MET A 52 5.19 -43.76 10.04
C MET A 52 6.30 -42.83 10.56
N LYS A 53 6.54 -42.79 11.88
CA LYS A 53 7.63 -42.01 12.46
C LYS A 53 9.02 -42.50 12.01
N GLN A 54 9.20 -43.80 11.83
CA GLN A 54 10.45 -44.35 11.28
C GLN A 54 10.60 -43.96 9.80
N LEU A 55 9.51 -43.96 9.02
CA LEU A 55 9.49 -43.55 7.62
C LEU A 55 9.99 -42.11 7.44
N GLU A 56 9.64 -41.18 8.34
CA GLU A 56 10.15 -39.79 8.33
C GLU A 56 11.68 -39.70 8.30
N SER A 57 12.37 -40.57 9.05
CA SER A 57 13.83 -40.57 9.09
C SER A 57 14.46 -41.08 7.78
N ILE A 58 13.76 -41.96 7.07
CA ILE A 58 14.23 -42.59 5.84
C ILE A 58 14.05 -41.66 4.66
N VAL A 59 12.89 -41.00 4.54
CA VAL A 59 12.63 -40.04 3.46
C VAL A 59 13.59 -38.84 3.49
N LYS A 60 14.15 -38.51 4.66
CA LYS A 60 15.17 -37.46 4.79
C LYS A 60 16.56 -37.91 4.34
N SER A 61 16.89 -39.19 4.53
CA SER A 61 18.24 -39.72 4.31
C SER A 61 18.44 -40.39 2.96
N ARG A 62 17.35 -40.76 2.28
CA ARG A 62 17.39 -41.57 1.06
C ARG A 62 16.34 -41.14 0.06
N ARG A 63 16.70 -41.14 -1.22
CA ARG A 63 15.76 -40.99 -2.34
C ARG A 63 14.99 -42.30 -2.59
N LEU A 64 13.67 -42.23 -2.56
CA LEU A 64 12.77 -43.34 -2.88
C LEU A 64 12.42 -43.32 -4.38
N GLN A 65 11.99 -44.45 -4.92
CA GLN A 65 11.41 -44.51 -6.27
C GLN A 65 10.00 -43.89 -6.28
N ILE A 66 9.59 -43.35 -7.43
CA ILE A 66 8.26 -42.79 -7.66
C ILE A 66 7.16 -43.78 -7.25
N SER A 67 7.26 -45.03 -7.72
CA SER A 67 6.29 -46.09 -7.40
C SER A 67 6.22 -46.41 -5.91
N THR A 68 7.34 -46.31 -5.18
CA THR A 68 7.37 -46.52 -3.73
C THR A 68 6.62 -45.40 -3.01
N VAL A 69 6.81 -44.14 -3.42
CA VAL A 69 6.12 -42.99 -2.83
C VAL A 69 4.60 -43.08 -3.05
N GLU A 70 4.18 -43.45 -4.25
CA GLU A 70 2.77 -43.67 -4.60
C GLU A 70 2.15 -44.80 -3.77
N ALA A 71 2.84 -45.95 -3.69
CA ALA A 71 2.38 -47.09 -2.90
C ALA A 71 2.28 -46.76 -1.41
N LEU A 72 3.24 -45.98 -0.87
CA LEU A 72 3.22 -45.54 0.54
C LEU A 72 1.95 -44.75 0.85
N TYR A 73 1.58 -43.81 -0.03
CA TYR A 73 0.33 -43.07 0.13
C TYR A 73 -0.89 -43.99 0.10
N HIS A 74 -1.00 -44.87 -0.89
CA HIS A 74 -2.16 -45.73 -1.02
C HIS A 74 -2.33 -46.73 0.14
N GLU A 75 -1.24 -47.23 0.70
CA GLU A 75 -1.25 -48.16 1.83
C GLU A 75 -1.55 -47.49 3.18
N THR A 76 -1.34 -46.18 3.28
CA THR A 76 -1.45 -45.44 4.55
C THR A 76 -2.50 -44.34 4.57
N LYS A 77 -3.16 -44.05 3.44
CA LYS A 77 -4.18 -42.98 3.34
C LYS A 77 -5.35 -43.14 4.30
N ASP A 78 -5.66 -44.36 4.72
CA ASP A 78 -6.69 -44.62 5.72
C ASP A 78 -6.35 -44.03 7.10
N LEU A 79 -5.06 -43.88 7.42
CA LEU A 79 -4.60 -43.23 8.66
C LEU A 79 -4.96 -41.74 8.72
N TYR A 80 -5.20 -41.09 7.59
CA TYR A 80 -5.65 -39.69 7.56
C TYR A 80 -7.08 -39.53 8.11
N GLU A 81 -7.92 -40.56 7.96
CA GLU A 81 -9.31 -40.60 8.45
C GLU A 81 -9.40 -40.97 9.94
N MET A 82 -8.29 -41.40 10.56
CA MET A 82 -8.24 -41.83 11.95
C MET A 82 -7.67 -40.72 12.84
N ASP A 83 -8.46 -40.21 13.79
CA ASP A 83 -8.05 -39.09 14.65
C ASP A 83 -6.73 -39.34 15.39
N GLU A 84 -6.47 -40.56 15.90
CA GLU A 84 -5.22 -40.84 16.63
C GLU A 84 -3.98 -40.95 15.74
N ALA A 85 -4.14 -41.17 14.43
CA ALA A 85 -3.04 -41.36 13.49
C ALA A 85 -2.87 -40.20 12.50
N LYS A 86 -3.90 -39.36 12.31
CA LYS A 86 -3.95 -38.26 11.35
C LYS A 86 -2.75 -37.33 11.46
N GLU A 87 -2.38 -36.92 12.67
CA GLU A 87 -1.23 -36.04 12.88
C GLU A 87 0.09 -36.70 12.46
N SER A 88 0.27 -37.99 12.77
CA SER A 88 1.46 -38.74 12.37
C SER A 88 1.51 -38.91 10.85
N PHE A 89 0.37 -39.19 10.22
CA PHE A 89 0.25 -39.26 8.77
C PHE A 89 0.68 -37.93 8.12
N LEU A 90 0.11 -36.82 8.57
CA LEU A 90 0.39 -35.50 8.02
C LEU A 90 1.87 -35.12 8.16
N LYS A 91 2.47 -35.27 9.35
CA LYS A 91 3.89 -34.97 9.57
C LYS A 91 4.82 -35.80 8.67
N THR A 92 4.47 -37.07 8.47
CA THR A 92 5.25 -37.95 7.60
C THR A 92 5.11 -37.54 6.13
N PHE A 93 3.91 -37.21 5.66
CA PHE A 93 3.70 -36.80 4.26
C PHE A 93 4.18 -35.37 3.96
N ILE A 94 4.18 -34.46 4.92
CA ILE A 94 4.86 -33.15 4.82
C ILE A 94 6.35 -33.38 4.61
N THR A 95 6.97 -34.18 5.47
CA THR A 95 8.40 -34.53 5.36
C THR A 95 8.68 -35.23 4.04
N LEU A 96 7.87 -36.21 3.65
CA LEU A 96 8.04 -36.91 2.38
C LEU A 96 7.99 -35.91 1.23
N THR A 97 7.03 -34.99 1.24
CA THR A 97 6.86 -33.97 0.19
C THR A 97 8.07 -33.04 0.12
N GLU A 98 8.61 -32.61 1.26
CA GLU A 98 9.77 -31.71 1.34
C GLU A 98 11.03 -32.34 0.76
N TYR A 99 11.30 -33.62 1.06
CA TYR A 99 12.56 -34.28 0.69
C TYR A 99 12.47 -35.12 -0.60
N GLN A 100 11.27 -35.52 -1.02
CA GLN A 100 11.02 -36.40 -2.18
C GLN A 100 10.17 -35.71 -3.26
N LEU A 101 10.14 -34.38 -3.30
CA LEU A 101 9.29 -33.64 -4.24
C LEU A 101 9.47 -34.05 -5.71
N ASP A 102 10.73 -34.27 -6.13
CA ASP A 102 11.07 -34.72 -7.49
C ASP A 102 10.62 -36.15 -7.80
N GLN A 103 10.16 -36.89 -6.78
CA GLN A 103 9.61 -38.24 -6.92
C GLN A 103 8.07 -38.24 -6.89
N LEU A 104 7.44 -37.09 -6.69
CA LEU A 104 6.00 -36.94 -6.79
C LEU A 104 5.61 -36.66 -8.24
N GLY A 105 4.99 -37.66 -8.89
CA GLY A 105 4.34 -37.49 -10.19
C GLY A 105 3.19 -36.47 -10.13
N LEU A 106 2.75 -35.99 -11.30
CA LEU A 106 1.71 -34.95 -11.38
C LEU A 106 0.40 -35.35 -10.67
N ALA A 107 -0.04 -36.59 -10.84
CA ALA A 107 -1.27 -37.10 -10.20
C ALA A 107 -1.15 -37.13 -8.67
N MET A 108 0.03 -37.47 -8.14
CA MET A 108 0.27 -37.43 -6.69
C MET A 108 0.31 -36.00 -6.15
N ARG A 109 0.90 -35.08 -6.91
CA ARG A 109 0.91 -33.66 -6.54
C ARG A 109 -0.51 -33.09 -6.47
N ASP A 110 -1.35 -33.40 -7.45
CA ASP A 110 -2.78 -33.04 -7.45
C ASP A 110 -3.53 -33.67 -6.26
N THR A 111 -3.27 -34.95 -5.99
CA THR A 111 -3.88 -35.67 -4.86
C THR A 111 -3.51 -35.01 -3.52
N PHE A 112 -2.23 -34.69 -3.31
CA PHE A 112 -1.77 -34.01 -2.09
C PHE A 112 -2.36 -32.60 -2.00
N PHE A 113 -2.41 -31.86 -3.11
CA PHE A 113 -3.03 -30.54 -3.15
C PHE A 113 -4.52 -30.60 -2.80
N SER A 114 -5.25 -31.59 -3.31
CA SER A 114 -6.66 -31.81 -2.99
C SER A 114 -6.90 -32.10 -1.51
N LEU A 115 -6.02 -32.90 -0.88
CA LEU A 115 -6.07 -33.12 0.57
C LEU A 115 -5.79 -31.84 1.36
N ILE A 116 -4.77 -31.08 0.97
CA ILE A 116 -4.45 -29.78 1.58
C ILE A 116 -5.66 -28.85 1.52
N ARG A 117 -6.31 -28.75 0.36
CA ARG A 117 -7.52 -27.94 0.18
C ARG A 117 -8.65 -28.37 1.10
N SER A 118 -8.84 -29.67 1.30
CA SER A 118 -9.89 -30.20 2.18
C SER A 118 -9.68 -29.89 3.67
N MET A 119 -8.45 -29.67 4.10
CA MET A 119 -8.11 -29.40 5.51
C MET A 119 -8.41 -27.97 5.97
N GLY A 120 -8.58 -27.02 5.03
CA GLY A 120 -8.60 -25.59 5.37
C GLY A 120 -7.23 -25.10 5.85
N LEU A 121 -7.19 -23.92 6.49
CA LEU A 121 -5.94 -23.33 6.99
C LEU A 121 -5.58 -23.88 8.37
N SER A 122 -4.37 -24.43 8.50
CA SER A 122 -3.80 -24.94 9.75
C SER A 122 -2.27 -24.94 9.66
N ASP A 123 -1.57 -25.18 10.78
CA ASP A 123 -0.11 -25.34 10.79
C ASP A 123 0.34 -26.38 9.75
N LEU A 124 -0.25 -27.57 9.80
CA LEU A 124 0.15 -28.70 8.97
C LEU A 124 -0.22 -28.52 7.50
N SER A 125 -1.40 -27.97 7.18
CA SER A 125 -1.80 -27.74 5.79
C SER A 125 -0.94 -26.66 5.12
N LEU A 126 -0.59 -25.61 5.86
CA LEU A 126 0.30 -24.55 5.39
C LEU A 126 1.72 -25.09 5.17
N GLU A 127 2.26 -25.85 6.11
CA GLU A 127 3.56 -26.52 5.96
C GLU A 127 3.58 -27.48 4.76
N TRP A 128 2.53 -28.28 4.61
CA TRP A 128 2.42 -29.21 3.48
C TRP A 128 2.35 -28.47 2.14
N PHE A 129 1.57 -27.40 2.06
CA PHE A 129 1.50 -26.59 0.84
C PHE A 129 2.84 -25.92 0.52
N ILE A 130 3.55 -25.41 1.53
CA ILE A 130 4.90 -24.85 1.36
C ILE A 130 5.86 -25.91 0.81
N ALA A 131 5.84 -27.13 1.36
CA ALA A 131 6.66 -28.23 0.86
C ALA A 131 6.29 -28.60 -0.59
N LEU A 132 4.99 -28.77 -0.87
CA LEU A 132 4.48 -29.19 -2.18
C LEU A 132 4.77 -28.16 -3.27
N SER A 133 4.66 -26.88 -2.93
CA SER A 133 4.84 -25.77 -3.87
C SER A 133 6.29 -25.25 -3.94
N MET A 134 7.25 -25.82 -3.21
CA MET A 134 8.57 -25.22 -2.99
C MET A 134 8.48 -23.75 -2.57
N ASN A 135 7.73 -23.47 -1.51
CA ASN A 135 7.46 -22.13 -1.01
C ASN A 135 6.82 -21.22 -2.08
N GLY A 136 5.92 -21.77 -2.91
CA GLY A 136 5.24 -21.03 -3.98
C GLY A 136 6.02 -20.91 -5.29
N ASP A 137 7.20 -21.52 -5.42
CA ASP A 137 7.98 -21.50 -6.66
C ASP A 137 7.37 -22.41 -7.75
N LYS A 138 6.97 -23.64 -7.39
CA LYS A 138 6.49 -24.66 -8.34
C LYS A 138 5.06 -25.10 -8.05
N VAL A 139 4.13 -24.72 -8.93
CA VAL A 139 2.70 -25.11 -8.85
C VAL A 139 2.32 -26.24 -9.81
N THR A 140 3.31 -26.95 -10.37
CA THR A 140 3.06 -27.99 -11.38
C THR A 140 2.14 -29.09 -10.84
N GLY A 141 1.12 -29.47 -11.62
CA GLY A 141 0.10 -30.45 -11.24
C GLY A 141 -1.14 -29.86 -10.55
N PHE A 142 -1.16 -28.56 -10.23
CA PHE A 142 -2.32 -27.86 -9.66
C PHE A 142 -2.29 -26.36 -10.05
N GLU A 143 -1.80 -26.09 -11.27
CA GLU A 143 -1.48 -24.75 -11.78
C GLU A 143 -2.69 -23.82 -11.82
N TYR A 144 -3.90 -24.35 -12.01
CA TYR A 144 -5.12 -23.56 -12.15
C TYR A 144 -5.96 -23.48 -10.87
N ASP A 145 -5.57 -24.17 -9.80
CA ASP A 145 -6.34 -24.24 -8.56
C ASP A 145 -5.60 -23.68 -7.33
N PHE A 146 -4.27 -23.53 -7.38
CA PHE A 146 -3.49 -23.07 -6.23
C PHE A 146 -3.95 -21.70 -5.71
N MET A 147 -4.32 -20.79 -6.62
CA MET A 147 -4.70 -19.44 -6.27
C MET A 147 -6.06 -19.39 -5.58
N ASN A 148 -6.98 -20.31 -5.93
CA ASN A 148 -8.26 -20.47 -5.22
C ASN A 148 -8.05 -20.85 -3.75
N LEU A 149 -7.14 -21.78 -3.47
CA LEU A 149 -6.76 -22.13 -2.09
C LEU A 149 -6.17 -20.92 -1.37
N GLN A 150 -5.21 -20.24 -1.98
CA GLN A 150 -4.55 -19.10 -1.36
C GLN A 150 -5.49 -17.91 -1.12
N LEU A 151 -6.45 -17.66 -2.01
CA LEU A 151 -7.50 -16.66 -1.81
C LEU A 151 -8.40 -17.02 -0.64
N SER A 152 -8.74 -18.31 -0.47
CA SER A 152 -9.51 -18.76 0.69
C SER A 152 -8.78 -18.46 2.00
N TRP A 153 -7.48 -18.79 2.06
CA TRP A 153 -6.62 -18.50 3.21
C TRP A 153 -6.42 -17.00 3.41
N LEU A 154 -6.26 -16.22 2.33
CA LEU A 154 -6.13 -14.76 2.41
C LEU A 154 -7.34 -14.13 3.09
N ARG A 155 -8.56 -14.55 2.71
CA ARG A 155 -9.80 -14.04 3.31
C ARG A 155 -9.89 -14.38 4.79
N GLU A 156 -9.47 -15.59 5.18
CA GLU A 156 -9.44 -16.03 6.58
C GLU A 156 -8.42 -15.24 7.41
N VAL A 157 -7.18 -15.09 6.91
CA VAL A 157 -6.12 -14.41 7.68
C VAL A 157 -6.29 -12.88 7.74
N LEU A 158 -6.99 -12.29 6.78
CA LEU A 158 -7.28 -10.86 6.74
C LEU A 158 -8.63 -10.50 7.38
N ASP A 159 -9.39 -11.47 7.89
CA ASP A 159 -10.66 -11.22 8.55
C ASP A 159 -10.51 -10.17 9.67
N LEU A 160 -11.40 -9.18 9.67
CA LEU A 160 -11.42 -8.08 10.62
C LEU A 160 -11.87 -8.51 12.01
N HIS A 161 -12.65 -9.59 12.10
CA HIS A 161 -13.14 -10.13 13.37
C HIS A 161 -12.05 -10.93 14.12
N THR A 162 -11.03 -11.40 13.40
CA THR A 162 -9.94 -12.19 13.97
C THR A 162 -8.80 -11.27 14.43
N MET A 163 -8.46 -11.35 15.73
CA MET A 163 -7.34 -10.59 16.29
C MET A 163 -6.01 -11.27 15.96
N GLY A 164 -5.38 -10.86 14.85
CA GLY A 164 -4.00 -11.24 14.53
C GLY A 164 -3.85 -12.73 14.25
N HIS A 165 -4.36 -13.18 13.11
CA HIS A 165 -4.26 -14.59 12.72
C HIS A 165 -2.78 -15.02 12.63
N ARG A 166 -2.40 -16.07 13.38
CA ARG A 166 -1.00 -16.50 13.52
C ARG A 166 -0.30 -16.80 12.20
N HIS A 167 -1.07 -17.20 11.18
CA HIS A 167 -0.57 -17.51 9.83
C HIS A 167 -0.53 -16.33 8.86
N ALA A 168 -1.05 -15.15 9.24
CA ALA A 168 -1.29 -14.05 8.31
C ALA A 168 -0.04 -13.63 7.53
N VAL A 169 1.07 -13.38 8.23
CA VAL A 169 2.33 -12.99 7.61
C VAL A 169 2.82 -14.07 6.64
N ARG A 170 2.76 -15.34 7.04
CA ARG A 170 3.26 -16.45 6.23
C ARG A 170 2.42 -16.67 4.96
N VAL A 171 1.10 -16.55 5.07
CA VAL A 171 0.18 -16.63 3.92
C VAL A 171 0.41 -15.46 2.97
N LEU A 172 0.56 -14.22 3.47
CA LEU A 172 0.86 -13.05 2.63
C LEU A 172 2.18 -13.24 1.87
N GLN A 173 3.24 -13.69 2.53
CA GLN A 173 4.54 -13.95 1.91
C GLN A 173 4.49 -15.08 0.87
N LEU A 174 3.68 -16.10 1.11
CA LEU A 174 3.48 -17.20 0.16
C LEU A 174 2.73 -16.71 -1.11
N ILE A 175 1.73 -15.85 -0.94
CA ILE A 175 1.02 -15.22 -2.07
C ILE A 175 1.95 -14.28 -2.84
N GLN A 176 2.77 -13.48 -2.15
CA GLN A 176 3.81 -12.67 -2.78
C GLN A 176 4.72 -13.54 -3.66
N GLN A 177 5.21 -14.66 -3.13
CA GLN A 177 6.12 -15.53 -3.85
C GLN A 177 5.46 -16.21 -5.05
N THR A 178 4.23 -16.71 -4.90
CA THR A 178 3.49 -17.33 -6.02
C THR A 178 3.14 -16.35 -7.14
N ILE A 179 2.72 -15.12 -6.82
CA ILE A 179 2.49 -14.09 -7.84
C ILE A 179 3.79 -13.78 -8.59
N LYS A 180 4.91 -13.70 -7.88
CA LYS A 180 6.22 -13.41 -8.47
C LYS A 180 6.69 -14.47 -9.46
N THR A 181 6.49 -15.75 -9.17
CA THR A 181 7.03 -16.87 -9.95
C THR A 181 6.04 -17.49 -10.93
N ASN A 182 4.75 -17.40 -10.65
CA ASN A 182 3.68 -18.10 -11.36
C ASN A 182 2.62 -17.17 -11.97
N ALA A 183 2.96 -15.89 -12.21
CA ALA A 183 2.04 -14.89 -12.78
C ALA A 183 1.29 -15.35 -14.04
N GLY A 184 1.90 -16.20 -14.87
CA GLY A 184 1.29 -16.73 -16.10
C GLY A 184 0.08 -17.65 -15.88
N PHE A 185 -0.09 -18.20 -14.68
CA PHE A 185 -1.22 -19.06 -14.31
C PHE A 185 -2.32 -18.32 -13.53
N ILE A 186 -2.08 -17.05 -13.15
CA ILE A 186 -3.00 -16.28 -12.32
C ILE A 186 -3.88 -15.41 -13.21
N THR A 187 -5.19 -15.52 -13.03
CA THR A 187 -6.18 -14.75 -13.77
C THR A 187 -6.33 -13.33 -13.23
N ASN A 188 -6.79 -12.41 -14.07
CA ASN A 188 -7.08 -11.04 -13.64
C ASN A 188 -8.15 -10.98 -12.54
N SER A 189 -9.13 -11.89 -12.55
CA SER A 189 -10.15 -11.98 -11.50
C SER A 189 -9.56 -12.35 -10.14
N GLU A 190 -8.57 -13.24 -10.11
CA GLU A 190 -7.90 -13.62 -8.87
C GLU A 190 -7.04 -12.47 -8.33
N ILE A 191 -6.31 -11.77 -9.19
CA ILE A 191 -5.60 -10.54 -8.80
C ILE A 191 -6.59 -9.49 -8.28
N ASP A 192 -7.76 -9.36 -8.90
CA ASP A 192 -8.83 -8.46 -8.46
C ASP A 192 -9.26 -8.72 -7.02
N ASP A 193 -9.41 -10.00 -6.69
CA ASP A 193 -9.76 -10.46 -5.35
C ASP A 193 -8.63 -10.20 -4.35
N VAL A 194 -7.37 -10.47 -4.72
CA VAL A 194 -6.22 -10.17 -3.84
C VAL A 194 -6.17 -8.67 -3.54
N VAL A 195 -6.18 -7.83 -4.57
CA VAL A 195 -6.12 -6.36 -4.43
C VAL A 195 -7.29 -5.86 -3.58
N HIS A 196 -8.51 -6.37 -3.83
CA HIS A 196 -9.68 -5.97 -3.06
C HIS A 196 -9.56 -6.32 -1.58
N ASN A 197 -9.21 -7.56 -1.24
CA ASN A 197 -9.10 -8.01 0.16
C ASN A 197 -8.01 -7.24 0.91
N VAL A 198 -6.85 -7.05 0.28
CA VAL A 198 -5.74 -6.30 0.86
C VAL A 198 -6.10 -4.83 1.07
N CYS A 199 -6.66 -4.18 0.05
CA CYS A 199 -7.05 -2.77 0.15
C CYS A 199 -8.16 -2.55 1.18
N PHE A 200 -9.17 -3.43 1.21
CA PHE A 200 -10.24 -3.41 2.20
C PHE A 200 -9.69 -3.54 3.62
N ARG A 201 -8.75 -4.48 3.83
CA ARG A 201 -8.10 -4.68 5.13
C ARG A 201 -7.37 -3.44 5.60
N ILE A 202 -6.49 -2.87 4.77
CA ILE A 202 -5.73 -1.64 5.09
C ILE A 202 -6.70 -0.50 5.42
N CYS A 203 -7.73 -0.29 4.61
CA CYS A 203 -8.70 0.78 4.82
C CYS A 203 -9.50 0.63 6.11
N ARG A 204 -9.78 -0.59 6.58
CA ARG A 204 -10.59 -0.83 7.77
C ARG A 204 -9.77 -0.89 9.05
N LYS A 205 -8.57 -1.47 8.98
CA LYS A 205 -7.70 -1.67 10.13
C LYS A 205 -6.26 -1.62 9.66
N ALA A 206 -5.59 -0.52 9.95
CA ALA A 206 -4.17 -0.38 9.66
C ALA A 206 -3.37 -0.77 10.93
N ASP A 207 -2.69 -1.91 10.88
CA ASP A 207 -1.95 -2.52 11.98
C ASP A 207 -0.62 -3.14 11.51
N HIS A 208 -0.08 -4.10 12.28
CA HIS A 208 1.17 -4.80 11.97
C HIS A 208 1.16 -5.54 10.62
N LEU A 209 -0.01 -5.92 10.08
CA LEU A 209 -0.11 -6.60 8.78
C LEU A 209 -0.04 -5.62 7.59
N THR A 210 -0.23 -4.32 7.83
CA THR A 210 -0.25 -3.29 6.78
C THR A 210 1.01 -3.30 5.94
N TYR A 211 2.17 -3.54 6.55
CA TYR A 211 3.44 -3.58 5.84
C TYR A 211 3.50 -4.74 4.83
N GLU A 212 3.16 -5.97 5.26
CA GLU A 212 3.11 -7.14 4.39
C GLU A 212 2.03 -7.02 3.30
N CYS A 213 0.92 -6.37 3.62
CA CYS A 213 -0.13 -6.02 2.66
C CYS A 213 0.39 -5.06 1.58
N LEU A 214 1.17 -4.05 1.94
CA LEU A 214 1.78 -3.12 0.98
C LEU A 214 2.82 -3.81 0.10
N LEU A 215 3.66 -4.67 0.67
CA LEU A 215 4.62 -5.48 -0.11
C LEU A 215 3.91 -6.37 -1.13
N LEU A 216 2.76 -6.94 -0.77
CA LEU A 216 1.95 -7.72 -1.71
C LEU A 216 1.42 -6.86 -2.87
N LEU A 217 0.95 -5.64 -2.60
CA LEU A 217 0.53 -4.70 -3.66
C LEU A 217 1.71 -4.30 -4.55
N GLU A 218 2.90 -4.09 -3.98
CA GLU A 218 4.13 -3.79 -4.72
C GLU A 218 4.51 -4.95 -5.67
N ILE A 219 4.44 -6.20 -5.20
CA ILE A 219 4.70 -7.38 -6.02
C ILE A 219 3.69 -7.50 -7.16
N ILE A 220 2.40 -7.25 -6.91
CA ILE A 220 1.36 -7.26 -7.94
C ILE A 220 1.64 -6.20 -9.01
N LEU A 221 2.08 -5.01 -8.62
CA LEU A 221 2.43 -3.95 -9.56
C LEU A 221 3.64 -4.31 -10.44
N LYS A 222 4.64 -5.02 -9.88
CA LYS A 222 5.87 -5.39 -10.59
C LYS A 222 5.73 -6.62 -11.50
N HIS A 223 4.95 -7.60 -11.07
CA HIS A 223 4.86 -8.92 -11.72
C HIS A 223 3.50 -9.23 -12.35
N GLY A 224 2.47 -8.45 -12.01
CA GLY A 224 1.11 -8.62 -12.50
C GLY A 224 0.57 -7.39 -13.21
N ARG A 225 -0.75 -7.37 -13.38
CA ARG A 225 -1.48 -6.23 -13.90
C ARG A 225 -2.57 -5.87 -12.90
N ILE A 226 -2.57 -4.61 -12.44
CA ILE A 226 -3.63 -4.11 -11.58
C ILE A 226 -4.87 -3.93 -12.45
N PRO A 227 -6.01 -4.58 -12.14
CA PRO A 227 -7.16 -4.44 -13.01
C PRO A 227 -7.81 -3.06 -12.85
N ASP A 228 -8.30 -2.52 -13.96
CA ASP A 228 -8.81 -1.14 -14.02
C ASP A 228 -9.98 -0.90 -13.05
N THR A 229 -10.76 -1.95 -12.76
CA THR A 229 -11.86 -1.99 -11.80
C THR A 229 -11.43 -1.70 -10.36
N LYS A 230 -10.17 -1.99 -10.00
CA LYS A 230 -9.63 -1.81 -8.64
C LYS A 230 -8.68 -0.64 -8.51
N LEU A 231 -8.35 0.03 -9.61
CA LEU A 231 -7.40 1.14 -9.61
C LEU A 231 -7.80 2.25 -8.64
N LEU A 232 -9.07 2.67 -8.64
CA LEU A 232 -9.57 3.69 -7.71
C LEU A 232 -9.49 3.22 -6.25
N VAL A 233 -9.82 1.96 -5.99
CA VAL A 233 -9.75 1.37 -4.64
C VAL A 233 -8.31 1.44 -4.14
N LEU A 234 -7.34 0.98 -4.94
CA LEU A 234 -5.92 1.04 -4.61
C LEU A 234 -5.46 2.49 -4.34
N ILE A 235 -5.81 3.43 -5.22
CA ILE A 235 -5.45 4.85 -5.06
C ILE A 235 -5.97 5.39 -3.73
N THR A 236 -7.26 5.18 -3.43
CA THR A 236 -7.86 5.68 -2.19
C THR A 236 -7.27 5.00 -0.95
N THR A 237 -6.93 3.72 -1.03
CA THR A 237 -6.24 2.99 0.05
C THR A 237 -4.87 3.59 0.32
N LEU A 238 -4.02 3.75 -0.70
CA LEU A 238 -2.69 4.34 -0.55
C LEU A 238 -2.81 5.76 0.04
N CYS A 239 -3.64 6.62 -0.56
CA CYS A 239 -3.86 7.98 -0.07
C CYS A 239 -4.29 8.00 1.41
N SER A 240 -5.07 7.03 1.89
CA SER A 240 -5.51 7.00 3.29
C SER A 240 -4.39 6.81 4.31
N ILE A 241 -3.24 6.25 3.92
CA ILE A 241 -2.12 5.93 4.81
C ILE A 241 -0.81 6.65 4.44
N MET A 242 -0.77 7.37 3.32
CA MET A 242 0.44 8.03 2.81
C MET A 242 1.01 9.08 3.77
N ASN A 243 0.17 9.69 4.61
CA ASN A 243 0.61 10.69 5.58
C ASN A 243 0.95 10.10 6.97
N GLU A 244 0.93 8.77 7.11
CA GLU A 244 1.31 8.08 8.35
C GLU A 244 2.82 7.84 8.38
N GLU A 245 3.50 8.13 9.48
CA GLU A 245 4.97 7.99 9.58
C GLU A 245 5.45 6.55 9.35
N LYS A 246 4.68 5.56 9.79
CA LYS A 246 5.07 4.14 9.75
C LYS A 246 5.02 3.53 8.36
N TRP A 247 4.03 3.91 7.55
CA TRP A 247 3.74 3.25 6.26
C TRP A 247 3.79 4.21 5.08
N GLY A 248 3.77 5.52 5.32
CA GLY A 248 3.75 6.57 4.32
C GLY A 248 4.85 6.45 3.27
N PRO A 249 6.13 6.23 3.65
CA PRO A 249 7.20 6.04 2.67
C PRO A 249 6.96 4.85 1.73
N THR A 250 6.51 3.72 2.26
CA THR A 250 6.20 2.52 1.48
C THR A 250 4.99 2.75 0.56
N ALA A 251 3.91 3.35 1.10
CA ALA A 251 2.72 3.67 0.33
C ALA A 251 3.00 4.67 -0.80
N TRP A 252 3.86 5.66 -0.54
CA TRP A 252 4.31 6.61 -1.57
C TRP A 252 5.14 5.93 -2.66
N ASN A 253 6.06 5.02 -2.33
CA ASN A 253 6.83 4.30 -3.34
C ASN A 253 5.90 3.51 -4.27
N ILE A 254 4.90 2.81 -3.74
CA ILE A 254 3.90 2.09 -4.56
C ILE A 254 3.09 3.07 -5.43
N MET A 255 2.66 4.20 -4.87
CA MET A 255 1.95 5.25 -5.63
C MET A 255 2.83 5.83 -6.74
N ARG A 256 4.12 6.07 -6.47
CA ARG A 256 5.09 6.58 -7.45
C ARG A 256 5.29 5.57 -8.58
N ASP A 257 5.53 4.30 -8.25
CA ASP A 257 5.68 3.24 -9.25
C ASP A 257 4.40 3.14 -10.12
N LEU A 258 3.22 3.33 -9.52
CA LEU A 258 1.94 3.36 -10.24
C LEU A 258 1.84 4.58 -11.17
N LEU A 259 2.30 5.75 -10.73
CA LEU A 259 2.34 6.99 -11.51
C LEU A 259 3.38 6.95 -12.65
N GLU A 260 4.48 6.21 -12.47
CA GLU A 260 5.53 6.00 -13.47
C GLU A 260 5.15 4.92 -14.50
N SER A 261 4.19 4.05 -14.18
CA SER A 261 3.67 3.02 -15.07
C SER A 261 2.75 3.55 -16.18
N HIS A 262 2.24 2.66 -17.03
CA HIS A 262 1.22 2.98 -18.04
C HIS A 262 -0.11 3.50 -17.45
N TYR A 263 -0.33 3.36 -16.14
CA TYR A 263 -1.49 3.92 -15.45
C TYR A 263 -1.36 5.42 -15.12
N GLY A 264 -0.18 6.02 -15.22
CA GLY A 264 0.12 7.33 -14.63
C GLY A 264 -0.87 8.45 -14.94
N HIS A 265 -1.23 8.62 -16.21
CA HIS A 265 -2.22 9.62 -16.61
C HIS A 265 -3.62 9.33 -16.06
N ASN A 266 -4.03 8.06 -16.03
CA ASN A 266 -5.32 7.67 -15.49
C ASN A 266 -5.36 7.85 -13.97
N VAL A 267 -4.28 7.51 -13.27
CA VAL A 267 -4.13 7.67 -11.82
C VAL A 267 -4.25 9.14 -11.43
N ILE A 268 -3.50 10.04 -12.09
CA ILE A 268 -3.65 11.47 -11.84
C ILE A 268 -5.05 11.96 -12.14
N LYS A 269 -5.65 11.55 -13.27
CA LYS A 269 -7.02 11.93 -13.60
C LYS A 269 -7.99 11.51 -12.48
N LEU A 270 -7.91 10.26 -12.01
CA LEU A 270 -8.75 9.75 -10.93
C LEU A 270 -8.52 10.49 -9.60
N ILE A 271 -7.28 10.85 -9.27
CA ILE A 271 -6.97 11.64 -8.09
C ILE A 271 -7.57 13.05 -8.21
N LEU A 272 -7.46 13.70 -9.36
CA LEU A 272 -8.06 15.02 -9.59
C LEU A 272 -9.58 14.97 -9.56
N ASP A 273 -10.19 13.93 -10.14
CA ASP A 273 -11.64 13.71 -10.10
C ASP A 273 -12.12 13.48 -8.66
N LEU A 274 -11.38 12.71 -7.86
CA LEU A 274 -11.64 12.50 -6.43
C LEU A 274 -11.64 13.81 -5.64
N LEU A 275 -10.70 14.72 -5.93
CA LEU A 275 -10.65 16.04 -5.29
C LEU A 275 -11.81 16.94 -5.72
N ARG A 276 -12.25 16.86 -6.99
CA ARG A 276 -13.44 17.59 -7.47
C ARG A 276 -14.73 17.08 -6.86
N SER A 277 -14.83 15.78 -6.59
CA SER A 277 -15.98 15.14 -5.92
C SER A 277 -15.73 14.92 -4.43
N SER A 278 -15.07 15.88 -3.76
CA SER A 278 -14.68 15.78 -2.34
C SER A 278 -15.84 15.45 -1.40
N ALA A 279 -17.04 15.95 -1.70
CA ALA A 279 -18.26 15.69 -0.92
C ALA A 279 -18.64 14.19 -0.84
N ASN A 280 -18.24 13.39 -1.83
CA ASN A 280 -18.52 11.96 -1.87
C ASN A 280 -17.44 11.12 -1.18
N CYS A 281 -16.38 11.74 -0.68
CA CYS A 281 -15.28 11.02 -0.03
C CYS A 281 -15.55 10.85 1.48
N PRO A 282 -15.71 9.62 1.98
CA PRO A 282 -16.06 9.40 3.38
C PRO A 282 -14.92 9.66 4.37
N LYS A 283 -13.67 9.76 3.89
CA LYS A 283 -12.48 9.88 4.73
C LYS A 283 -11.62 11.07 4.33
N ILE A 284 -11.47 12.03 5.25
CA ILE A 284 -10.62 13.23 5.08
C ILE A 284 -9.17 12.86 4.75
N GLN A 285 -8.64 11.80 5.38
CA GLN A 285 -7.27 11.31 5.14
C GLN A 285 -7.00 10.98 3.67
N VAL A 286 -8.01 10.48 2.94
CA VAL A 286 -7.88 10.18 1.51
C VAL A 286 -7.67 11.47 0.71
N LEU A 287 -8.42 12.54 1.02
CA LEU A 287 -8.26 13.84 0.36
C LEU A 287 -6.90 14.48 0.66
N VAL A 288 -6.44 14.38 1.91
CA VAL A 288 -5.10 14.83 2.32
C VAL A 288 -4.03 14.07 1.54
N GLY A 289 -4.10 12.73 1.50
CA GLY A 289 -3.16 11.91 0.74
C GLY A 289 -3.21 12.14 -0.77
N ALA A 290 -4.39 12.45 -1.31
CA ALA A 290 -4.57 12.81 -2.73
C ALA A 290 -3.86 14.13 -3.06
N ILE A 291 -4.03 15.17 -2.24
CA ILE A 291 -3.30 16.44 -2.41
C ILE A 291 -1.80 16.22 -2.25
N TYR A 292 -1.39 15.47 -1.22
CA TYR A 292 0.00 15.07 -1.00
C TYR A 292 0.60 14.41 -2.23
N CYS A 293 -0.09 13.44 -2.80
CA CYS A 293 0.32 12.73 -4.00
C CYS A 293 0.50 13.71 -5.18
N VAL A 294 -0.47 14.59 -5.41
CA VAL A 294 -0.44 15.57 -6.52
C VAL A 294 0.75 16.51 -6.42
N HIS A 295 0.96 17.18 -5.28
CA HIS A 295 2.08 18.13 -5.19
C HIS A 295 3.44 17.44 -5.14
N THR A 296 3.52 16.24 -4.53
CA THR A 296 4.75 15.47 -4.49
C THR A 296 5.14 14.98 -5.90
N ALA A 297 4.17 14.48 -6.67
CA ALA A 297 4.40 13.96 -8.01
C ALA A 297 4.66 15.03 -9.08
N LEU A 298 4.08 16.24 -8.95
CA LEU A 298 4.12 17.22 -10.03
C LEU A 298 5.18 18.31 -9.88
N TRP A 299 5.47 18.79 -8.67
CA TRP A 299 6.35 19.95 -8.47
C TRP A 299 7.18 19.91 -7.19
N SER A 300 7.36 18.73 -6.60
CA SER A 300 8.30 18.56 -5.51
C SER A 300 9.69 18.13 -5.99
N ARG A 301 10.62 17.94 -5.05
CA ARG A 301 11.93 17.33 -5.34
C ARG A 301 11.83 15.88 -5.82
N GLN A 302 10.67 15.25 -5.64
CA GLN A 302 10.37 13.88 -6.08
C GLN A 302 9.35 13.88 -7.24
N HIS A 303 9.37 14.90 -8.09
CA HIS A 303 8.48 14.98 -9.24
C HIS A 303 8.78 13.89 -10.27
N ILE A 304 7.76 13.53 -11.04
CA ILE A 304 7.80 12.48 -12.05
C ILE A 304 7.80 13.16 -13.43
N ASP A 305 8.92 13.07 -14.15
CA ASP A 305 9.15 13.80 -15.41
C ASP A 305 8.12 13.47 -16.51
N ASN A 306 7.66 12.22 -16.56
CA ASN A 306 6.74 11.75 -17.60
C ASN A 306 5.29 12.19 -17.35
N LEU A 307 5.00 12.76 -16.18
CA LEU A 307 3.63 13.04 -15.75
C LEU A 307 3.18 14.43 -16.20
N ARG A 308 2.48 14.49 -17.33
CA ARG A 308 1.96 15.75 -17.88
C ARG A 308 0.68 16.18 -17.17
N CYS A 309 0.80 17.05 -16.16
CA CYS A 309 -0.33 17.77 -15.57
C CYS A 309 0.07 19.21 -15.23
N HIS A 310 -0.62 20.18 -15.83
CA HIS A 310 -0.33 21.59 -15.58
C HIS A 310 -0.80 21.99 -14.16
N PRO A 311 0.01 22.76 -13.39
CA PRO A 311 -0.34 23.13 -12.01
C PRO A 311 -1.72 23.78 -11.85
N SER A 312 -2.17 24.60 -12.81
CA SER A 312 -3.50 25.23 -12.73
C SER A 312 -4.65 24.21 -12.69
N VAL A 313 -4.54 23.07 -13.37
CA VAL A 313 -5.57 22.01 -13.38
C VAL A 313 -5.60 21.30 -12.03
N ALA A 314 -4.42 21.00 -11.50
CA ALA A 314 -4.26 20.40 -10.18
C ALA A 314 -4.82 21.32 -9.08
N LEU A 315 -4.36 22.57 -9.04
CA LEU A 315 -4.79 23.58 -8.06
C LEU A 315 -6.30 23.83 -8.09
N ARG A 316 -6.89 23.97 -9.29
CA ARG A 316 -8.35 24.14 -9.42
C ARG A 316 -9.13 22.95 -8.85
N SER A 317 -8.60 21.74 -9.00
CA SER A 317 -9.24 20.53 -8.47
C SER A 317 -9.19 20.46 -6.94
N MET A 318 -8.22 21.13 -6.29
CA MET A 318 -8.10 21.19 -4.82
C MET A 318 -9.13 22.14 -4.18
N LEU A 319 -9.64 23.13 -4.91
CA LEU A 319 -10.55 24.15 -4.39
C LEU A 319 -11.82 23.57 -3.72
N PRO A 320 -12.60 22.69 -4.36
CA PRO A 320 -13.76 22.05 -3.71
C PRO A 320 -13.36 21.10 -2.57
N ALA A 321 -12.13 20.56 -2.55
CA ALA A 321 -11.66 19.69 -1.48
C ALA A 321 -11.46 20.45 -0.16
N MET A 322 -11.13 21.74 -0.21
CA MET A 322 -10.89 22.56 0.98
C MET A 322 -12.10 22.64 1.93
N GLU A 323 -13.31 22.48 1.41
CA GLU A 323 -14.55 22.48 2.21
C GLU A 323 -14.67 21.25 3.12
N ALA A 324 -13.92 20.18 2.86
CA ALA A 324 -13.98 18.95 3.64
C ALA A 324 -13.37 19.08 5.05
N GLY A 325 -12.47 20.05 5.28
CA GLY A 325 -11.97 20.35 6.62
C GLY A 325 -10.56 20.95 6.71
N PRO A 326 -10.12 21.31 7.92
CA PRO A 326 -8.88 22.06 8.15
C PRO A 326 -7.62 21.29 7.77
N GLN A 327 -7.62 19.96 7.88
CA GLN A 327 -6.47 19.13 7.47
C GLN A 327 -6.24 19.21 5.96
N VAL A 328 -7.32 19.27 5.17
CA VAL A 328 -7.24 19.39 3.72
C VAL A 328 -6.70 20.77 3.34
N VAL A 329 -7.23 21.84 3.95
CA VAL A 329 -6.70 23.20 3.75
C VAL A 329 -5.22 23.27 4.09
N ASN A 330 -4.80 22.70 5.21
CA ASN A 330 -3.40 22.67 5.59
C ASN A 330 -2.50 22.04 4.52
N GLU A 331 -2.93 20.92 3.95
CA GLU A 331 -2.19 20.23 2.88
C GLU A 331 -2.19 21.02 1.57
N VAL A 332 -3.30 21.70 1.22
CA VAL A 332 -3.35 22.62 0.07
C VAL A 332 -2.36 23.78 0.25
N LEU A 333 -2.28 24.38 1.43
CA LEU A 333 -1.33 25.46 1.70
C LEU A 333 0.12 24.98 1.58
N ILE A 334 0.43 23.76 2.03
CA ILE A 334 1.75 23.13 1.82
C ILE A 334 2.01 22.92 0.31
N ALA A 335 1.01 22.45 -0.44
CA ALA A 335 1.11 22.26 -1.88
C ALA A 335 1.46 23.57 -2.61
N VAL A 336 0.79 24.66 -2.25
CA VAL A 336 1.03 26.01 -2.78
C VAL A 336 2.41 26.51 -2.38
N TRP A 337 2.79 26.38 -1.11
CA TRP A 337 4.12 26.76 -0.64
C TRP A 337 5.24 26.07 -1.43
N ARG A 338 5.12 24.75 -1.64
CA ARG A 338 6.10 23.98 -2.42
C ARG A 338 6.18 24.45 -3.86
N LEU A 339 5.03 24.75 -4.47
CA LEU A 339 4.97 25.25 -5.85
C LEU A 339 5.66 26.61 -5.99
N LEU A 340 5.38 27.55 -5.09
CA LEU A 340 6.02 28.87 -5.06
C LEU A 340 7.53 28.75 -4.84
N SER A 341 7.95 27.89 -3.91
CA SER A 341 9.36 27.67 -3.60
C SER A 341 10.14 27.04 -4.75
N ALA A 342 9.50 26.16 -5.53
CA ALA A 342 10.14 25.47 -6.64
C ALA A 342 10.14 26.31 -7.93
N ASN A 343 8.98 26.84 -8.31
CA ASN A 343 8.74 27.39 -9.65
C ASN A 343 8.19 28.82 -9.64
N GLY A 344 8.15 29.52 -8.49
CA GLY A 344 7.48 30.82 -8.33
C GLY A 344 7.75 31.82 -9.45
N LYS A 345 9.01 32.00 -9.84
CA LYS A 345 9.46 32.94 -10.88
C LYS A 345 8.97 32.61 -12.30
N ASN A 346 8.69 31.32 -12.55
CA ASN A 346 8.33 30.80 -13.88
C ASN A 346 6.85 30.39 -13.95
N LEU A 347 6.04 30.76 -12.95
CA LEU A 347 4.62 30.42 -12.93
C LEU A 347 3.82 31.26 -13.94
N GLN A 348 3.01 30.57 -14.74
CA GLN A 348 2.09 31.20 -15.67
C GLN A 348 0.95 31.93 -14.94
N GLN A 349 0.40 32.97 -15.58
CA GLN A 349 -0.71 33.80 -15.05
C GLN A 349 -1.92 32.98 -14.58
N LEU A 350 -2.29 31.91 -15.30
CA LEU A 350 -3.40 31.04 -14.89
C LEU A 350 -3.14 30.29 -13.58
N SER A 351 -1.90 29.87 -13.33
CA SER A 351 -1.51 29.23 -12.07
C SER A 351 -1.58 30.22 -10.93
N TRP A 352 -1.13 31.46 -11.14
CA TRP A 352 -1.28 32.56 -10.17
C TRP A 352 -2.73 32.84 -9.80
N HIS A 353 -3.61 32.92 -10.79
CA HIS A 353 -5.05 33.09 -10.54
C HIS A 353 -5.61 31.98 -9.64
N CYS A 354 -5.27 30.72 -9.91
CA CYS A 354 -5.69 29.60 -9.07
C CYS A 354 -5.10 29.67 -7.65
N ILE A 355 -3.84 30.06 -7.50
CA ILE A 355 -3.20 30.22 -6.18
C ILE A 355 -3.96 31.27 -5.35
N LEU A 356 -4.24 32.45 -5.91
CA LEU A 356 -4.97 33.51 -5.21
C LEU A 356 -6.39 33.08 -4.84
N GLN A 357 -7.07 32.33 -5.71
CA GLN A 357 -8.39 31.76 -5.40
C GLN A 357 -8.33 30.78 -4.21
N LEU A 358 -7.31 29.91 -4.15
CA LEU A 358 -7.12 29.00 -3.03
C LEU A 358 -6.82 29.76 -1.72
N LEU A 359 -5.96 30.78 -1.75
CA LEU A 359 -5.68 31.61 -0.57
C LEU A 359 -6.93 32.36 -0.09
N LYS A 360 -7.71 32.94 -1.02
CA LYS A 360 -8.99 33.60 -0.71
C LYS A 360 -9.98 32.63 -0.07
N GLN A 361 -10.10 31.42 -0.61
CA GLN A 361 -10.97 30.39 -0.03
C GLN A 361 -10.47 29.94 1.34
N ALA A 362 -9.15 29.81 1.55
CA ALA A 362 -8.57 29.48 2.86
C ALA A 362 -8.93 30.54 3.92
N LEU A 363 -8.79 31.83 3.60
CA LEU A 363 -9.16 32.93 4.51
C LEU A 363 -10.65 32.89 4.86
N ARG A 364 -11.51 32.74 3.85
CA ARG A 364 -12.97 32.64 4.05
C ARG A 364 -13.32 31.47 4.99
N LEU A 365 -12.69 30.31 4.82
CA LEU A 365 -12.94 29.14 5.67
C LEU A 365 -12.41 29.35 7.10
N CYS A 366 -11.31 30.08 7.27
CA CYS A 366 -10.81 30.48 8.59
C CYS A 366 -11.77 31.44 9.32
N GLU A 367 -12.43 32.35 8.60
CA GLU A 367 -13.36 33.34 9.16
C GLU A 367 -14.72 32.76 9.58
N GLN A 368 -15.19 31.71 8.88
CA GLN A 368 -16.53 31.14 9.08
C GLN A 368 -16.74 30.41 10.42
N MET A 369 -15.84 30.53 11.40
CA MET A 369 -15.98 29.99 12.77
C MET A 369 -16.27 28.47 12.86
N LEU A 370 -16.05 27.71 11.78
CA LEU A 370 -16.30 26.28 11.76
C LEU A 370 -15.22 25.48 12.54
N TRP A 371 -14.02 26.04 12.74
CA TRP A 371 -12.81 25.27 13.12
C TRP A 371 -12.11 25.78 14.40
N LYS A 372 -12.79 25.74 15.55
CA LYS A 372 -12.42 26.43 16.81
C LYS A 372 -11.00 26.23 17.39
N GLU A 373 -10.18 25.26 16.95
CA GLU A 373 -8.88 24.96 17.57
C GLU A 373 -7.65 25.01 16.63
N LYS A 374 -7.83 25.05 15.29
CA LYS A 374 -6.69 25.01 14.34
C LYS A 374 -6.52 26.26 13.48
N ILE A 375 -7.51 27.16 13.47
CA ILE A 375 -7.56 28.35 12.60
C ILE A 375 -6.27 29.17 12.62
N ASN A 376 -5.65 29.36 13.79
CA ASN A 376 -4.47 30.24 13.93
C ASN A 376 -3.25 29.74 13.14
N GLU A 377 -3.06 28.43 13.04
CA GLU A 377 -1.95 27.86 12.24
C GLU A 377 -2.21 27.97 10.74
N GLN A 378 -3.45 27.71 10.28
CA GLN A 378 -3.76 27.87 8.85
C GLN A 378 -3.71 29.35 8.45
N ARG A 379 -4.24 30.23 9.29
CA ARG A 379 -4.26 31.68 9.07
C ARG A 379 -2.84 32.26 9.01
N SER A 380 -1.96 31.90 9.94
CA SER A 380 -0.55 32.31 9.89
C SER A 380 0.17 31.79 8.65
N ARG A 381 -0.10 30.55 8.21
CA ARG A 381 0.45 30.00 6.95
C ARG A 381 -0.05 30.77 5.73
N VAL A 382 -1.33 31.13 5.66
CA VAL A 382 -1.86 31.96 4.57
C VAL A 382 -1.17 33.32 4.54
N HIS A 383 -1.03 33.99 5.69
CA HIS A 383 -0.34 35.28 5.78
C HIS A 383 1.13 35.19 5.39
N HIS A 384 1.81 34.12 5.78
CA HIS A 384 3.19 33.86 5.35
C HIS A 384 3.27 33.69 3.82
N LEU A 385 2.35 32.94 3.21
CA LEU A 385 2.30 32.78 1.76
C LEU A 385 2.02 34.10 1.04
N LEU A 386 1.11 34.93 1.56
CA LEU A 386 0.88 36.26 1.02
C LEU A 386 2.15 37.11 1.04
N SER A 387 2.92 37.09 2.13
CA SER A 387 4.21 37.81 2.19
C SER A 387 5.25 37.27 1.21
N VAL A 388 5.28 35.95 0.95
CA VAL A 388 6.14 35.39 -0.11
C VAL A 388 5.72 35.89 -1.49
N ILE A 389 4.41 35.98 -1.76
CA ILE A 389 3.88 36.48 -3.03
C ILE A 389 4.17 37.98 -3.19
N GLU A 390 4.06 38.77 -2.13
CA GLU A 390 4.42 40.20 -2.15
C GLU A 390 5.90 40.41 -2.44
N ASN A 391 6.78 39.60 -1.85
CA ASN A 391 8.21 39.65 -2.18
C ASN A 391 8.45 39.35 -3.66
N LEU A 392 7.78 38.32 -4.22
CA LEU A 392 7.86 38.03 -5.66
C LEU A 392 7.30 39.16 -6.52
N TYR A 393 6.29 39.89 -6.04
CA TYR A 393 5.77 41.08 -6.71
C TYR A 393 6.78 42.23 -6.70
N HIS A 394 7.41 42.51 -5.56
CA HIS A 394 8.46 43.51 -5.44
C HIS A 394 9.71 43.20 -6.27
N ASP A 395 10.06 41.91 -6.38
CA ASP A 395 11.19 41.44 -7.19
C ASP A 395 10.89 41.45 -8.71
N GLY A 396 9.64 41.71 -9.13
CA GLY A 396 9.22 41.70 -10.54
C GLY A 396 9.00 40.30 -11.12
N ASP A 397 9.06 39.26 -10.31
CA ASP A 397 8.91 37.85 -10.69
C ASP A 397 7.45 37.36 -10.64
N TYR A 398 6.51 38.24 -10.27
CA TYR A 398 5.09 37.94 -10.19
C TYR A 398 4.36 38.20 -11.54
N ALA A 399 3.81 37.14 -12.12
CA ALA A 399 3.05 37.18 -13.37
C ALA A 399 1.52 37.13 -13.18
N GLY A 400 1.03 37.26 -11.93
CA GLY A 400 -0.40 37.27 -11.62
C GLY A 400 -1.03 38.65 -11.80
N SER A 401 -2.32 38.78 -11.47
CA SER A 401 -3.02 40.08 -11.51
C SER A 401 -2.78 40.86 -10.22
N PRO A 402 -2.12 42.04 -10.26
CA PRO A 402 -1.90 42.86 -9.08
C PRO A 402 -3.22 43.26 -8.40
N GLU A 403 -4.27 43.56 -9.17
CA GLU A 403 -5.59 43.92 -8.64
C GLU A 403 -6.16 42.81 -7.76
N VAL A 404 -6.05 41.54 -8.19
CA VAL A 404 -6.57 40.41 -7.42
C VAL A 404 -5.75 40.21 -6.14
N LEU A 405 -4.42 40.35 -6.21
CA LEU A 405 -3.52 40.27 -5.06
C LEU A 405 -3.86 41.36 -4.03
N PHE A 406 -3.94 42.61 -4.44
CA PHE A 406 -4.22 43.72 -3.55
C PHE A 406 -5.66 43.71 -3.02
N SER A 407 -6.64 43.27 -3.81
CA SER A 407 -8.00 43.04 -3.29
C SER A 407 -8.04 41.97 -2.18
N LEU A 408 -7.16 40.97 -2.26
CA LEU A 408 -7.04 39.91 -1.26
C LEU A 408 -6.36 40.46 0.01
N ILE A 409 -5.29 41.23 -0.14
CA ILE A 409 -4.61 41.91 0.99
C ILE A 409 -5.59 42.85 1.71
N GLU A 410 -6.39 43.60 0.95
CA GLU A 410 -7.42 44.51 1.47
C GLU A 410 -8.49 43.77 2.29
N SER A 411 -8.84 42.53 1.92
CA SER A 411 -9.81 41.73 2.69
C SER A 411 -9.29 41.28 4.07
N CYS A 412 -7.98 41.31 4.30
CA CYS A 412 -7.36 40.89 5.55
C CYS A 412 -6.45 41.96 6.16
N ILE A 413 -6.72 43.25 5.90
CA ILE A 413 -5.84 44.39 6.20
C ILE A 413 -5.42 44.46 7.68
N ASP A 414 -6.32 44.12 8.61
CA ASP A 414 -6.10 44.25 10.06
C ASP A 414 -4.96 43.36 10.61
N GLU A 415 -4.58 42.32 9.86
CA GLU A 415 -3.58 41.34 10.28
C GLU A 415 -2.30 41.39 9.44
N ARG A 416 -2.24 42.31 8.46
CA ARG A 416 -1.09 42.46 7.58
C ARG A 416 -0.03 43.35 8.21
N PRO A 417 1.26 43.09 7.94
CA PRO A 417 2.34 43.96 8.41
C PRO A 417 2.27 45.33 7.70
N VAL A 418 2.70 46.39 8.39
CA VAL A 418 2.64 47.78 7.89
C VAL A 418 3.21 47.95 6.46
N PRO A 419 4.34 47.33 6.06
CA PRO A 419 4.85 47.43 4.68
C PRO A 419 3.86 46.91 3.62
N SER A 420 3.11 45.85 3.92
CA SER A 420 2.08 45.28 3.03
C SER A 420 0.91 46.27 2.84
N VAL A 421 0.52 46.95 3.93
CA VAL A 421 -0.53 47.97 3.90
C VAL A 421 -0.09 49.21 3.11
N ILE A 422 1.16 49.65 3.29
CA ILE A 422 1.72 50.77 2.50
C ILE A 422 1.74 50.40 1.01
N ALA A 423 2.22 49.20 0.66
CA ALA A 423 2.26 48.74 -0.74
C ALA A 423 0.85 48.68 -1.37
N LEU A 424 -0.17 48.29 -0.60
CA LEU A 424 -1.57 48.35 -1.03
C LEU A 424 -2.00 49.78 -1.36
N PHE A 425 -1.71 50.74 -0.47
CA PHE A 425 -2.05 52.14 -0.71
C PHE A 425 -1.29 52.72 -1.91
N ASP A 426 0.01 52.46 -2.03
CA ASP A 426 0.82 52.89 -3.17
C ASP A 426 0.26 52.35 -4.49
N TYR A 427 -0.15 51.07 -4.52
CA TYR A 427 -0.80 50.48 -5.68
C TYR A 427 -2.13 51.17 -6.01
N ARG A 428 -3.02 51.34 -5.02
CA ARG A 428 -4.31 51.99 -5.23
C ARG A 428 -4.15 53.44 -5.70
N VAL A 429 -3.20 54.18 -5.16
CA VAL A 429 -2.85 55.54 -5.61
C VAL A 429 -2.31 55.52 -7.04
N SER A 430 -1.47 54.56 -7.40
CA SER A 430 -0.97 54.42 -8.78
C SER A 430 -2.08 54.11 -9.80
N CYS A 431 -3.18 53.49 -9.37
CA CYS A 431 -4.36 53.24 -10.18
C CYS A 431 -5.32 54.44 -10.27
N LEU A 432 -5.14 55.47 -9.43
CA LEU A 432 -5.91 56.71 -9.52
C LEU A 432 -5.31 57.60 -10.62
N ASP A 433 -5.68 57.31 -11.86
CA ASP A 433 -5.36 58.17 -12.99
C ASP A 433 -6.38 59.33 -13.07
N PRO A 434 -5.94 60.61 -12.99
CA PRO A 434 -6.82 61.77 -13.20
C PRO A 434 -7.61 61.74 -14.52
N PHE A 435 -7.16 60.96 -15.50
CA PHE A 435 -7.81 60.77 -16.80
C PHE A 435 -8.85 59.65 -16.82
N THR A 436 -8.99 58.86 -15.74
CA THR A 436 -10.05 57.85 -15.61
C THR A 436 -11.34 58.44 -15.03
N SER A 437 -12.49 58.06 -15.60
CA SER A 437 -13.80 58.48 -15.11
C SER A 437 -14.02 58.03 -13.66
N ASN A 438 -14.57 58.90 -12.80
CA ASN A 438 -14.89 58.65 -11.38
C ASN A 438 -13.69 58.54 -10.42
N TRP A 439 -12.48 58.94 -10.80
CA TRP A 439 -11.29 58.89 -9.92
C TRP A 439 -11.51 59.58 -8.56
N LEU A 440 -12.23 60.70 -8.53
CA LEU A 440 -12.51 61.50 -7.33
C LEU A 440 -13.46 60.76 -6.37
N HIS A 441 -14.42 59.99 -6.91
CA HIS A 441 -15.31 59.14 -6.14
C HIS A 441 -14.59 57.90 -5.61
N THR A 442 -13.70 57.29 -6.40
CA THR A 442 -12.85 56.16 -5.97
C THR A 442 -11.90 56.57 -4.85
N LEU A 443 -11.32 57.77 -4.95
CA LEU A 443 -10.48 58.35 -3.89
C LEU A 443 -11.30 58.63 -2.62
N GLN A 444 -12.51 59.19 -2.76
CA GLN A 444 -13.40 59.40 -1.62
C GLN A 444 -13.78 58.08 -0.93
N GLN A 445 -14.07 57.02 -1.69
CA GLN A 445 -14.36 55.69 -1.13
C GLN A 445 -13.16 55.08 -0.41
N LEU A 446 -11.96 55.22 -0.96
CA LEU A 446 -10.72 54.70 -0.34
C LEU A 446 -10.43 55.42 0.98
N VAL A 447 -10.52 56.75 0.99
CA VAL A 447 -10.37 57.58 2.18
C VAL A 447 -11.43 57.21 3.22
N GLN A 448 -12.69 57.11 2.81
CA GLN A 448 -13.80 56.84 3.72
C GLN A 448 -13.71 55.44 4.36
N LYS A 449 -13.32 54.43 3.58
CA LYS A 449 -13.20 53.04 4.03
C LYS A 449 -12.08 52.81 5.04
N HIS A 450 -10.96 53.54 4.93
CA HIS A 450 -9.79 53.34 5.78
C HIS A 450 -9.62 54.38 6.90
N LEU A 451 -10.38 55.48 6.89
CA LEU A 451 -10.36 56.51 7.94
C LEU A 451 -11.59 56.51 8.85
N GLN A 452 -12.73 55.89 8.45
CA GLN A 452 -13.93 55.82 9.31
C GLN A 452 -13.98 54.59 10.21
N ASP A 453 -13.38 53.47 9.80
CA ASP A 453 -13.15 52.33 10.67
C ASP A 453 -11.84 52.58 11.44
N ASN A 454 -11.91 52.57 12.77
CA ASN A 454 -10.78 52.81 13.68
C ASN A 454 -9.67 51.75 13.50
N HIS A 455 -8.87 51.85 12.44
CA HIS A 455 -7.59 51.13 12.35
C HIS A 455 -6.60 51.81 13.31
N PRO A 456 -5.80 51.05 14.09
CA PRO A 456 -4.87 51.63 15.03
C PRO A 456 -3.88 52.53 14.28
N VAL A 457 -3.75 53.76 14.79
CA VAL A 457 -2.81 54.78 14.32
C VAL A 457 -1.44 54.14 14.17
N ALA A 458 -0.92 54.11 12.94
CA ALA A 458 0.47 53.75 12.68
C ALA A 458 1.37 54.78 13.40
N VAL A 459 2.09 54.32 14.43
CA VAL A 459 3.22 55.01 15.03
C VAL A 459 4.43 54.10 14.90
#